data_AF-A0A4Q9PSR0-F1
#
_entry.id   AF-A0A4Q9PSR0-F1
#
_cell.length_a   1.000
_cell.length_b   1.000
_cell.length_c   1.000
_cell.angle_alpha   90.00
_cell.angle_beta   90.00
_cell.angle_gamma   90.00
#
_symmetry.space_group_name_H-M   'P 1'
#
loop_
_entity.id
_entity.type
_entity.pdbx_description
1 polymer ?
#
loop_
_entity_poly.entity_id
_entity_poly.type
_entity_poly.pdbx_seq_one_letter_code
_entity_poly.pdbx_strand_id
1 'polypeptide(L)'
;MPSPFSLGTSPKLPVMPATQYIPEQGKYGLRNKEGPLNNDHLCPDTDVTRPVVLFVYQPIEGLIQRHRDLHWSLGWEVSNKGFRLIHIQTHNDVRDPQPIPRYVYWGAQTKTAGNATRMAQKFLIGNLSLQQRQQIESIAQTVEWNCQNWIDVLLRKLVEHGVITSAAWAEAMAGARGAYRDRLAD
;
A
#
# COMPACT_ATOMS: atom_id res chain seq x y z
N MET A 1 31.74 -0.47 62.34
CA MET A 1 31.39 -1.00 60.99
C MET A 1 30.18 -1.90 61.17
N PRO A 2 29.04 -1.57 60.55
CA PRO A 2 28.69 -2.13 59.25
C PRO A 2 28.15 -1.09 58.22
N SER A 3 28.15 -1.49 56.96
CA SER A 3 27.84 -0.71 55.74
C SER A 3 26.38 -0.31 55.55
N PRO A 4 26.09 0.79 54.82
CA PRO A 4 24.76 1.14 54.34
C PRO A 4 24.49 0.49 52.97
N PHE A 5 23.46 -0.34 52.87
CA PHE A 5 22.88 -0.71 51.56
C PHE A 5 21.86 0.36 51.16
N SER A 6 22.23 1.20 50.20
CA SER A 6 21.29 2.09 49.52
C SER A 6 20.49 1.28 48.50
N LEU A 7 19.17 1.35 48.56
CA LEU A 7 18.27 0.87 47.51
C LEU A 7 18.54 1.65 46.23
N GLY A 8 19.20 1.01 45.27
CA GLY A 8 19.31 1.51 43.91
C GLY A 8 17.94 1.50 43.24
N THR A 9 17.51 2.68 42.81
CA THR A 9 16.38 2.89 41.90
C THR A 9 16.43 1.93 40.72
N SER A 10 15.34 1.18 40.50
CA SER A 10 15.15 0.38 39.30
C SER A 10 15.39 1.23 38.03
N PRO A 11 16.14 0.72 37.04
CA PRO A 11 16.30 1.44 35.79
C PRO A 11 14.93 1.58 35.12
N LYS A 12 14.49 2.83 34.90
CA LYS A 12 13.37 3.12 34.00
C LYS A 12 13.70 2.51 32.65
N LEU A 13 12.94 1.50 32.24
CA LEU A 13 12.99 0.96 30.89
C LEU A 13 12.82 2.14 29.91
N PRO A 14 13.63 2.20 28.82
CA PRO A 14 13.47 3.22 27.82
C PRO A 14 12.06 3.10 27.23
N VAL A 15 11.26 4.16 27.40
CA VAL A 15 9.98 4.30 26.71
C VAL A 15 10.32 4.34 25.22
N MET A 16 10.07 3.25 24.50
CA MET A 16 10.24 3.24 23.05
C MET A 16 9.30 4.32 22.48
N PRO A 17 9.77 5.18 21.55
CA PRO A 17 8.90 6.18 20.96
C PRO A 17 7.69 5.46 20.34
N ALA A 18 6.49 5.98 20.61
CA ALA A 18 5.27 5.47 20.02
C ALA A 18 5.44 5.44 18.49
N THR A 19 5.03 4.35 17.85
CA THR A 19 5.07 4.26 16.39
C THR A 19 4.20 5.38 15.83
N GLN A 20 4.84 6.34 15.14
CA GLN A 20 4.13 7.47 14.56
C GLN A 20 3.54 7.05 13.21
N TYR A 21 2.23 6.87 13.18
CA TYR A 21 1.49 6.63 11.95
C TYR A 21 1.29 7.93 11.16
N ILE A 22 1.15 7.81 9.84
CA ILE A 22 0.84 8.92 8.96
C ILE A 22 -0.63 9.34 9.20
N PRO A 23 -0.88 10.57 9.65
CA PRO A 23 -2.23 11.05 9.92
C PRO A 23 -3.04 11.23 8.64
N GLU A 24 -4.34 10.96 8.73
CA GLU A 24 -5.31 11.06 7.62
C GLU A 24 -4.81 10.41 6.32
N GLN A 25 -4.10 9.27 6.40
CA GLN A 25 -3.59 8.57 5.22
C GLN A 25 -2.65 9.43 4.33
N GLY A 26 -1.98 10.43 4.93
CA GLY A 26 -1.08 11.36 4.26
C GLY A 26 -1.74 12.66 3.80
N LYS A 27 -3.07 12.77 3.97
CA LYS A 27 -3.87 13.94 3.55
C LYS A 27 -3.86 15.09 4.55
N TYR A 28 -3.31 14.89 5.75
CA TYR A 28 -3.30 15.91 6.79
C TYR A 28 -2.58 17.18 6.30
N GLY A 29 -3.27 18.31 6.44
CA GLY A 29 -2.77 19.62 6.03
C GLY A 29 -2.69 19.87 4.51
N LEU A 30 -3.11 18.93 3.66
CA LEU A 30 -3.17 19.16 2.21
C LEU A 30 -4.28 20.16 1.87
N ARG A 31 -3.98 21.07 0.95
CA ARG A 31 -4.95 22.06 0.44
C ARG A 31 -6.05 21.40 -0.39
N ASN A 32 -5.69 20.40 -1.20
CA ASN A 32 -6.62 19.60 -1.97
C ASN A 32 -6.70 18.18 -1.38
N LYS A 33 -7.88 17.80 -0.88
CA LYS A 33 -8.14 16.46 -0.33
C LYS A 33 -8.89 15.52 -1.29
N GLU A 34 -9.36 16.04 -2.43
CA GLU A 34 -10.12 15.28 -3.44
C GLU A 34 -9.23 14.27 -4.18
N GLY A 35 -7.94 14.59 -4.28
CA GLY A 35 -6.95 13.71 -4.91
C GLY A 35 -6.99 13.76 -6.44
N PRO A 36 -6.31 12.82 -7.10
CA PRO A 36 -6.25 12.74 -8.57
C PRO A 36 -7.61 12.40 -9.19
N LEU A 37 -7.77 12.77 -10.47
CA LEU A 37 -8.93 12.40 -11.28
C LEU A 37 -9.19 10.89 -11.26
N ASN A 38 -10.47 10.55 -11.15
CA ASN A 38 -10.97 9.19 -11.03
C ASN A 38 -12.08 8.93 -12.07
N ASN A 39 -11.94 7.85 -12.84
CA ASN A 39 -12.79 7.53 -13.99
C ASN A 39 -13.93 6.55 -13.66
N ASP A 40 -14.41 6.52 -12.42
CA ASP A 40 -15.48 5.60 -11.98
C ASP A 40 -16.75 5.69 -12.84
N HIS A 41 -17.08 6.89 -13.32
CA HIS A 41 -18.22 7.13 -14.21
C HIS A 41 -18.03 6.57 -15.63
N LEU A 42 -16.78 6.44 -16.11
CA LEU A 42 -16.48 5.93 -17.46
C LEU A 42 -16.20 4.42 -17.46
N CYS A 43 -15.68 3.91 -16.35
CA CYS A 43 -15.23 2.53 -16.22
C CYS A 43 -15.76 1.93 -14.89
N PRO A 44 -17.08 1.74 -14.73
CA PRO A 44 -17.65 1.23 -13.49
C PRO A 44 -17.15 -0.18 -13.12
N ASP A 45 -16.98 -0.41 -11.81
CA ASP A 45 -16.80 -1.75 -11.26
C ASP A 45 -18.15 -2.47 -11.20
N THR A 46 -18.38 -3.42 -12.10
CA THR A 46 -19.65 -4.14 -12.21
C THR A 46 -19.68 -5.40 -11.36
N ASP A 47 -20.87 -5.89 -11.06
CA ASP A 47 -21.08 -7.11 -10.28
C ASP A 47 -20.77 -8.39 -11.08
N VAL A 48 -19.48 -8.59 -11.33
CA VAL A 48 -18.93 -9.76 -12.00
C VAL A 48 -17.70 -10.19 -11.19
N THR A 49 -17.51 -11.49 -11.01
CA THR A 49 -16.29 -12.04 -10.42
C THR A 49 -15.09 -11.71 -11.29
N ARG A 50 -14.03 -11.16 -10.69
CA ARG A 50 -12.86 -10.67 -11.43
C ARG A 50 -11.55 -11.08 -10.78
N PRO A 51 -10.49 -11.30 -11.57
CA PRO A 51 -9.16 -11.52 -11.03
C PRO A 51 -8.65 -10.23 -10.40
N VAL A 52 -8.37 -10.29 -9.10
CA VAL A 52 -7.64 -9.27 -8.36
C VAL A 52 -6.18 -9.67 -8.35
N VAL A 53 -5.30 -8.73 -8.70
CA VAL A 53 -3.87 -8.95 -8.84
C VAL A 53 -3.07 -7.91 -8.08
N LEU A 54 -1.94 -8.34 -7.53
CA LEU A 54 -0.88 -7.49 -7.03
C LEU A 54 0.03 -7.10 -8.21
N PHE A 55 0.04 -5.82 -8.54
CA PHE A 55 0.95 -5.22 -9.51
C PHE A 55 2.23 -4.79 -8.81
N VAL A 56 3.36 -5.23 -9.34
CA VAL A 56 4.69 -4.71 -8.98
C VAL A 56 5.26 -4.00 -10.18
N TYR A 57 5.50 -2.70 -10.03
CA TYR A 57 5.97 -1.85 -11.11
C TYR A 57 7.49 -1.94 -11.21
N GLN A 58 7.99 -1.81 -12.44
CA GLN A 58 9.43 -1.83 -12.72
C GLN A 58 10.17 -0.75 -11.91
N PRO A 59 11.41 -1.03 -11.48
CA PRO A 59 12.27 0.00 -10.88
C PRO A 59 12.49 1.15 -11.86
N ILE A 60 12.75 2.32 -11.30
CA ILE A 60 13.10 3.54 -12.03
C ILE A 60 14.57 3.43 -12.42
N GLU A 61 14.84 3.51 -13.72
CA GLU A 61 16.20 3.47 -14.24
C GLU A 61 17.07 4.57 -13.63
N GLY A 62 18.30 4.20 -13.25
CA GLY A 62 19.25 5.12 -12.64
C GLY A 62 19.11 5.29 -11.11
N LEU A 63 18.13 4.67 -10.46
CA LEU A 63 18.02 4.64 -9.00
C LEU A 63 18.48 3.30 -8.42
N ILE A 64 19.25 3.35 -7.34
CA ILE A 64 19.53 2.16 -6.51
C ILE A 64 18.29 1.89 -5.69
N GLN A 65 17.56 0.83 -6.02
CA GLN A 65 16.33 0.45 -5.35
C GLN A 65 16.44 -0.97 -4.79
N ARG A 66 15.89 -1.16 -3.59
CA ARG A 66 15.58 -2.47 -3.03
C ARG A 66 14.13 -2.80 -3.34
N HIS A 67 13.76 -4.05 -3.13
CA HIS A 67 12.40 -4.53 -3.38
C HIS A 67 11.31 -3.71 -2.65
N ARG A 68 11.60 -3.25 -1.42
CA ARG A 68 10.68 -2.39 -0.63
C ARG A 68 10.48 -0.98 -1.22
N ASP A 69 11.35 -0.57 -2.13
CA ASP A 69 11.32 0.75 -2.76
C ASP A 69 10.54 0.71 -4.09
N LEU A 70 10.08 -0.48 -4.52
CA LEU A 70 9.24 -0.62 -5.69
C LEU A 70 7.82 -0.12 -5.40
N HIS A 71 7.21 0.51 -6.40
CA HIS A 71 5.81 0.89 -6.33
C HIS A 71 4.93 -0.33 -6.55
N TRP A 72 3.99 -0.58 -5.63
CA TRP A 72 3.05 -1.70 -5.73
C TRP A 72 1.62 -1.19 -5.74
N SER A 73 0.74 -1.98 -6.33
CA SER A 73 -0.71 -1.71 -6.32
C SER A 73 -1.49 -2.99 -6.25
N LEU A 74 -2.61 -2.96 -5.53
CA LEU A 74 -3.62 -4.00 -5.63
C LEU A 74 -4.69 -3.52 -6.61
N GLY A 75 -5.16 -4.36 -7.52
CA GLY A 75 -6.18 -3.91 -8.45
C GLY A 75 -6.78 -4.99 -9.35
N TRP A 76 -7.76 -4.59 -10.14
CA TRP A 76 -8.49 -5.44 -11.06
C TRP A 76 -8.93 -4.64 -12.28
N GLU A 77 -9.15 -5.35 -13.39
CA GLU A 77 -9.72 -4.74 -14.58
C GLU A 77 -11.21 -4.42 -14.35
N VAL A 78 -11.64 -3.25 -14.82
CA VAL A 78 -13.03 -2.80 -14.83
C VAL A 78 -13.55 -2.66 -16.25
N SER A 79 -14.82 -2.25 -16.40
CA SER A 79 -15.41 -2.11 -17.73
C SER A 79 -14.58 -1.13 -18.59
N ASN A 80 -14.72 -1.25 -19.91
CA ASN A 80 -14.01 -0.40 -20.87
C ASN A 80 -12.47 -0.44 -20.73
N LYS A 81 -11.91 -1.59 -20.29
CA LYS A 81 -10.46 -1.81 -20.10
C LYS A 81 -9.84 -0.83 -19.10
N GLY A 82 -10.64 -0.27 -18.19
CA GLY A 82 -10.16 0.48 -17.05
C GLY A 82 -9.54 -0.43 -16.01
N PHE A 83 -8.82 0.13 -15.05
CA PHE A 83 -8.29 -0.58 -13.90
C PHE A 83 -8.67 0.17 -12.64
N ARG A 84 -9.26 -0.56 -11.68
CA ARG A 84 -9.43 -0.09 -10.30
C ARG A 84 -8.17 -0.45 -9.54
N LEU A 85 -7.46 0.57 -9.04
CA LEU A 85 -6.17 0.45 -8.39
C LEU A 85 -6.22 1.01 -6.97
N ILE A 86 -5.57 0.32 -6.06
CA ILE A 86 -5.42 0.67 -4.65
C ILE A 86 -3.92 0.70 -4.38
N HIS A 87 -3.40 1.90 -4.10
CA HIS A 87 -1.98 2.11 -3.83
C HIS A 87 -1.70 3.42 -3.11
N ILE A 88 -0.48 3.53 -2.58
CA ILE A 88 0.10 4.77 -2.09
C ILE A 88 0.71 5.55 -3.25
N GLN A 89 0.43 6.84 -3.36
CA GLN A 89 1.01 7.72 -4.37
C GLN A 89 1.94 8.75 -3.76
N THR A 90 2.95 9.15 -4.54
CA THR A 90 3.77 10.31 -4.26
C THR A 90 3.00 11.57 -4.62
N HIS A 91 2.80 12.44 -3.64
CA HIS A 91 2.20 13.77 -3.78
C HIS A 91 3.29 14.85 -3.69
N ASN A 92 3.35 15.73 -4.68
CA ASN A 92 4.43 16.70 -4.85
C ASN A 92 3.90 18.08 -5.28
N ASP A 93 3.13 18.74 -4.42
CA ASP A 93 2.66 20.12 -4.62
C ASP A 93 3.42 21.07 -3.69
N VAL A 94 4.25 21.95 -4.27
CA VAL A 94 5.09 22.92 -3.55
C VAL A 94 4.31 23.92 -2.68
N ARG A 95 2.99 24.01 -2.85
CA ARG A 95 2.10 24.89 -2.08
C ARG A 95 1.56 24.24 -0.81
N ASP A 96 1.76 22.93 -0.63
CA ASP A 96 1.35 22.20 0.57
C ASP A 96 2.42 22.29 1.67
N PRO A 97 2.10 21.92 2.92
CA PRO A 97 3.10 21.90 4.01
C PRO A 97 4.28 20.95 3.73
N GLN A 98 5.40 21.11 4.44
CA GLN A 98 6.46 20.10 4.43
C GLN A 98 6.06 18.84 5.23
N PRO A 99 6.59 17.64 4.91
CA PRO A 99 7.56 17.35 3.86
C PRO A 99 6.95 17.23 2.45
N ILE A 100 7.76 17.56 1.43
CA ILE A 100 7.46 17.39 0.01
C ILE A 100 8.69 16.77 -0.69
N PRO A 101 8.52 15.71 -1.52
CA PRO A 101 7.29 14.97 -1.76
C PRO A 101 6.86 14.15 -0.53
N ARG A 102 5.58 13.80 -0.45
CA ARG A 102 5.03 12.93 0.60
C ARG A 102 4.22 11.79 0.02
N TYR A 103 3.97 10.76 0.83
CA TYR A 103 3.17 9.61 0.42
C TYR A 103 1.73 9.75 0.91
N VAL A 104 0.77 9.49 0.01
CA VAL A 104 -0.67 9.67 0.29
C VAL A 104 -1.46 8.50 -0.28
N TYR A 105 -2.38 7.95 0.52
CA TYR A 105 -3.44 7.08 0.02
C TYR A 105 -4.67 7.92 -0.30
N TRP A 106 -5.02 8.03 -1.59
CA TRP A 106 -6.14 8.84 -2.03
C TRP A 106 -7.50 8.14 -1.93
N GLY A 107 -7.51 6.83 -1.69
CA GLY A 107 -8.65 5.95 -1.93
C GLY A 107 -8.39 5.05 -3.12
N ALA A 108 -9.30 4.12 -3.40
CA ALA A 108 -9.28 3.35 -4.63
C ALA A 108 -9.57 4.27 -5.83
N GLN A 109 -8.86 4.06 -6.93
CA GLN A 109 -8.92 4.92 -8.11
C GLN A 109 -9.09 4.12 -9.38
N THR A 110 -10.00 4.56 -10.23
CA THR A 110 -10.19 4.00 -11.56
C THR A 110 -9.42 4.82 -12.59
N LYS A 111 -8.55 4.15 -13.34
CA LYS A 111 -7.71 4.75 -14.37
C LYS A 111 -7.72 3.89 -15.63
N THR A 112 -7.50 4.50 -16.79
CA THR A 112 -7.20 3.74 -18.00
C THR A 112 -5.80 3.14 -17.91
N ALA A 113 -5.61 1.95 -18.47
CA ALA A 113 -4.32 1.26 -18.39
C ALA A 113 -3.23 2.03 -19.16
N GLY A 114 -2.33 2.69 -18.43
CA GLY A 114 -1.09 3.24 -18.98
C GLY A 114 -0.04 2.16 -19.26
N ASN A 115 1.06 2.52 -19.93
CA ASN A 115 2.13 1.59 -20.27
C ASN A 115 2.72 0.89 -19.02
N ALA A 116 2.94 1.65 -17.94
CA ALA A 116 3.46 1.12 -16.68
C ALA A 116 2.58 0.00 -16.09
N THR A 117 1.25 0.18 -16.07
CA THR A 117 0.31 -0.86 -15.58
C THR A 117 0.29 -2.09 -16.48
N ARG A 118 0.49 -1.93 -17.79
CA ARG A 118 0.57 -3.06 -18.73
C ARG A 118 1.87 -3.86 -18.57
N MET A 119 2.98 -3.17 -18.29
CA MET A 119 4.32 -3.75 -18.16
C MET A 119 4.64 -4.24 -16.73
N ALA A 120 3.83 -3.88 -15.73
CA ALA A 120 4.01 -4.35 -14.36
C ALA A 120 3.90 -5.88 -14.28
N GLN A 121 4.72 -6.49 -13.42
CA GLN A 121 4.54 -7.88 -13.05
C GLN A 121 3.25 -8.03 -12.23
N LYS A 122 2.49 -9.10 -12.50
CA LYS A 122 1.16 -9.31 -11.93
C LYS A 122 1.14 -10.64 -11.21
N PHE A 123 0.75 -10.63 -9.95
CA PHE A 123 0.62 -11.82 -9.12
C PHE A 123 -0.85 -11.96 -8.71
N LEU A 124 -1.47 -13.09 -9.04
CA LEU A 124 -2.88 -13.31 -8.74
C LEU A 124 -3.11 -13.40 -7.24
N ILE A 125 -4.08 -12.64 -6.74
CA ILE A 125 -4.56 -12.72 -5.35
C ILE A 125 -5.81 -13.60 -5.28
N GLY A 126 -6.66 -13.55 -6.30
CA GLY A 126 -7.83 -14.43 -6.39
C GLY A 126 -8.88 -13.87 -7.34
N ASN A 127 -9.88 -14.70 -7.63
CA ASN A 127 -11.08 -14.30 -8.36
C ASN A 127 -12.14 -13.88 -7.33
N LEU A 128 -12.40 -12.57 -7.21
CA LEU A 128 -13.22 -12.01 -6.14
C LEU A 128 -14.53 -11.43 -6.68
N SER A 129 -15.61 -11.52 -5.91
CA SER A 129 -16.90 -10.88 -6.19
C SER A 129 -16.84 -9.35 -5.98
N LEU A 130 -17.86 -8.62 -6.43
CA LEU A 130 -17.94 -7.17 -6.18
C LEU A 130 -17.94 -6.85 -4.69
N GLN A 131 -18.68 -7.60 -3.89
CA GLN A 131 -18.73 -7.43 -2.44
C GLN A 131 -17.33 -7.58 -1.80
N GLN A 132 -16.58 -8.62 -2.19
CA GLN A 132 -15.22 -8.82 -1.69
C GLN A 132 -14.29 -7.68 -2.13
N ARG A 133 -14.41 -7.18 -3.36
CA ARG A 133 -13.62 -6.03 -3.83
C ARG A 133 -13.96 -4.73 -3.10
N GLN A 134 -15.23 -4.49 -2.80
CA GLN A 134 -15.64 -3.36 -1.96
C GLN A 134 -15.11 -3.50 -0.52
N GLN A 135 -15.05 -4.71 0.03
CA GLN A 135 -14.42 -4.96 1.32
C GLN A 135 -12.92 -4.62 1.29
N ILE A 136 -12.21 -4.92 0.20
CA ILE A 136 -10.81 -4.49 0.04
C ILE A 136 -10.70 -2.97 0.15
N GLU A 137 -11.54 -2.22 -0.56
CA GLU A 137 -11.53 -0.75 -0.52
C GLU A 137 -11.84 -0.21 0.88
N SER A 138 -12.80 -0.81 1.58
CA SER A 138 -13.14 -0.43 2.96
C SER A 138 -11.98 -0.71 3.92
N ILE A 139 -11.35 -1.88 3.84
CA ILE A 139 -10.24 -2.26 4.72
C ILE A 139 -9.04 -1.35 4.45
N ALA A 140 -8.74 -1.03 3.19
CA ALA A 140 -7.67 -0.12 2.80
C ALA A 140 -7.75 1.24 3.51
N GLN A 141 -8.94 1.80 3.69
CA GLN A 141 -9.11 3.09 4.39
C GLN A 141 -8.72 3.03 5.87
N THR A 142 -8.72 1.85 6.47
CA THR A 142 -8.42 1.61 7.90
C THR A 142 -6.96 1.26 8.18
N VAL A 143 -6.14 1.06 7.14
CA VAL A 143 -4.75 0.64 7.30
C VAL A 143 -3.93 1.80 7.87
N GLU A 144 -3.52 1.69 9.13
CA GLU A 144 -2.51 2.59 9.72
C GLU A 144 -1.11 2.21 9.22
N TRP A 145 -0.29 3.21 8.89
CA TRP A 145 1.03 2.99 8.30
C TRP A 145 2.01 4.12 8.57
N ASN A 146 3.31 3.82 8.49
CA ASN A 146 4.42 4.71 8.85
C ASN A 146 5.45 4.82 7.71
N CYS A 147 4.97 4.93 6.47
CA CYS A 147 5.75 4.98 5.21
C CYS A 147 6.25 3.64 4.66
N GLN A 148 6.22 2.52 5.39
CA GLN A 148 6.75 1.23 4.90
C GLN A 148 5.66 0.20 4.57
N ASN A 149 5.74 -0.38 3.35
CA ASN A 149 4.98 -1.54 2.86
C ASN A 149 3.48 -1.58 3.23
N TRP A 150 2.78 -0.46 3.01
CA TRP A 150 1.32 -0.37 3.23
C TRP A 150 0.52 -1.50 2.57
N ILE A 151 0.94 -1.95 1.36
CA ILE A 151 0.31 -3.08 0.66
C ILE A 151 0.49 -4.41 1.42
N ASP A 152 1.65 -4.68 2.04
CA ASP A 152 1.85 -5.89 2.85
C ASP A 152 0.88 -5.88 4.05
N VAL A 153 0.78 -4.72 4.74
CA VAL A 153 -0.17 -4.54 5.85
C VAL A 153 -1.61 -4.72 5.40
N LEU A 154 -2.00 -4.13 4.26
CA LEU A 154 -3.33 -4.31 3.68
C LEU A 154 -3.60 -5.80 3.41
N LEU A 155 -2.70 -6.49 2.70
CA LEU A 155 -2.94 -7.88 2.34
C LEU A 155 -3.06 -8.80 3.57
N ARG A 156 -2.31 -8.54 4.65
CA ARG A 156 -2.48 -9.26 5.92
C ARG A 156 -3.87 -9.03 6.52
N LYS A 157 -4.35 -7.78 6.54
CA LYS A 157 -5.73 -7.49 6.97
C LYS A 157 -6.77 -8.18 6.08
N LEU A 158 -6.54 -8.28 4.77
CA LEU A 158 -7.45 -9.03 3.90
C LEU A 158 -7.53 -10.52 4.26
N VAL A 159 -6.42 -11.12 4.69
CA VAL A 159 -6.40 -12.50 5.22
C VAL A 159 -7.16 -12.57 6.55
N GLU A 160 -6.89 -11.66 7.48
CA GLU A 160 -7.58 -11.60 8.79
C GLU A 160 -9.10 -11.49 8.65
N HIS A 161 -9.56 -10.74 7.65
CA HIS A 161 -10.99 -10.55 7.33
C HIS A 161 -11.57 -11.64 6.41
N GLY A 162 -10.79 -12.65 6.02
CA GLY A 162 -11.25 -13.75 5.17
C GLY A 162 -11.58 -13.35 3.73
N VAL A 163 -11.13 -12.17 3.27
CA VAL A 163 -11.33 -11.70 1.90
C VAL A 163 -10.46 -12.50 0.91
N ILE A 164 -9.26 -12.87 1.36
CA ILE A 164 -8.30 -13.70 0.61
C ILE A 164 -7.75 -14.80 1.51
N THR A 165 -7.19 -15.86 0.91
CA THR A 165 -6.59 -16.96 1.69
C THR A 165 -5.14 -16.65 2.05
N SER A 166 -4.65 -17.23 3.16
CA SER A 166 -3.24 -17.15 3.55
C SER A 166 -2.30 -17.72 2.48
N ALA A 167 -2.76 -18.75 1.73
CA ALA A 167 -2.00 -19.34 0.64
C ALA A 167 -1.82 -18.35 -0.53
N ALA A 168 -2.90 -17.69 -0.95
CA ALA A 168 -2.84 -16.70 -2.02
C ALA A 168 -1.97 -15.49 -1.62
N TRP A 169 -2.06 -15.04 -0.36
CA TRP A 169 -1.16 -14.02 0.17
C TRP A 169 0.31 -14.45 0.10
N ALA A 170 0.63 -15.66 0.59
CA ALA A 170 2.00 -16.15 0.64
C ALA A 170 2.61 -16.28 -0.76
N GLU A 171 1.85 -16.84 -1.71
CA GLU A 171 2.28 -17.01 -3.10
C GLU A 171 2.51 -15.65 -3.78
N ALA A 172 1.55 -14.73 -3.69
CA ALA A 172 1.67 -13.41 -4.30
C ALA A 172 2.82 -12.60 -3.70
N MET A 173 3.03 -12.67 -2.38
CA MET A 173 4.13 -11.97 -1.71
C MET A 173 5.50 -12.58 -2.02
N ALA A 174 5.59 -13.90 -2.18
CA ALA A 174 6.82 -14.55 -2.61
C ALA A 174 7.20 -14.11 -4.04
N GLY A 175 6.22 -14.09 -4.95
CA GLY A 175 6.39 -13.60 -6.32
C GLY A 175 6.78 -12.12 -6.36
N ALA A 176 6.05 -11.27 -5.64
CA ALA A 176 6.36 -9.84 -5.55
C ALA A 176 7.77 -9.58 -5.02
N ARG A 177 8.18 -10.27 -3.95
CA ARG A 177 9.53 -10.19 -3.37
C ARG A 177 10.66 -10.61 -4.31
N GLY A 178 10.36 -11.50 -5.25
CA GLY A 178 11.28 -11.87 -6.32
C GLY A 178 11.20 -10.97 -7.56
N ALA A 179 10.25 -10.04 -7.63
CA ALA A 179 10.02 -9.23 -8.81
C ALA A 179 11.24 -8.35 -9.10
N TYR A 180 11.68 -8.38 -10.36
CA TYR A 180 12.83 -7.61 -10.85
C TYR A 180 14.12 -7.82 -10.07
N ARG A 181 14.30 -8.96 -9.38
CA ARG A 181 15.50 -9.25 -8.56
C ARG A 181 16.81 -8.97 -9.31
N ASP A 182 16.87 -9.33 -10.59
CA ASP A 182 18.05 -9.13 -11.45
C ASP A 182 18.36 -7.65 -11.78
N ARG A 183 17.48 -6.72 -11.38
CA ARG A 183 17.58 -5.27 -11.62
C ARG A 183 17.62 -4.45 -10.32
N LEU A 184 17.59 -5.10 -9.17
CA LEU A 184 17.62 -4.46 -7.86
C LEU A 184 19.02 -4.58 -7.24
N ALA A 185 19.33 -3.67 -6.32
CA ALA A 185 20.49 -3.84 -5.47
C ALA A 185 20.21 -4.85 -4.35
N ASP A 186 21.25 -5.57 -3.93
CA ASP A 186 21.21 -6.53 -2.82
C ASP A 186 20.75 -5.91 -1.48
#